data_AF-A0A3T1C7Q7-F1
#
_entry.id   AF-A0A3T1C7Q7-F1
#
_cell.length_a   1.000
_cell.length_b   1.000
_cell.length_c   1.000
_cell.angle_alpha   90.00
_cell.angle_beta   90.00
_cell.angle_gamma   90.00
#
_symmetry.space_group_name_H-M   'P 1'
#
loop_
_entity.id
_entity.type
_entity.pdbx_description
1 polymer ?
#
loop_
_entity_poly.entity_id
_entity_poly.type
_entity_poly.pdbx_seq_one_letter_code
_entity_poly.pdbx_strand_id
1 'polypeptide(L)'
;MKSPNFRNQLYNNAVAIISLIVAVIALAVNTWRLEQTERNRNIRQAGFEMLKNLGGLQAVVNTTLYKDTHSKIEAIEGWNYIAMMSDIVILLPSPVPENLKQLAKIWSVHWKNLATNHNSVSQVNHQIDTTREAVMHALNQLH
;
A
#
# COMPACT_ATOMS: atom_id res chain seq x y z
N MET A 1 36.62 -42.92 36.75
CA MET A 1 35.55 -42.65 35.76
C MET A 1 36.19 -41.91 34.59
N LYS A 2 36.22 -42.50 33.37
CA LYS A 2 36.73 -41.80 32.18
C LYS A 2 35.79 -40.63 31.88
N SER A 3 36.31 -39.41 31.91
CA SER A 3 35.58 -38.21 31.49
C SER A 3 35.02 -38.44 30.09
N PRO A 4 33.73 -38.19 29.84
CA PRO A 4 33.17 -38.41 28.52
C PRO A 4 33.93 -37.55 27.51
N ASN A 5 34.50 -38.21 26.51
CA ASN A 5 35.24 -37.55 25.45
C ASN A 5 34.23 -36.74 24.62
N PHE A 6 34.39 -35.42 24.55
CA PHE A 6 33.47 -34.50 23.87
C PHE A 6 33.15 -34.96 22.44
N ARG A 7 34.14 -35.51 21.73
CA ARG A 7 33.97 -36.10 20.40
C ARG A 7 32.99 -37.27 20.38
N ASN A 8 33.04 -38.15 21.39
CA ASN A 8 32.12 -39.30 21.48
C ASN A 8 30.70 -38.86 21.82
N GLN A 9 30.52 -37.82 22.64
CA GLN A 9 29.18 -37.25 22.89
C GLN A 9 28.59 -36.60 21.62
N LEU A 10 29.43 -35.92 20.83
CA LEU A 10 29.00 -35.33 19.56
C LEU A 10 28.58 -36.40 18.55
N TYR A 11 29.36 -37.48 18.42
CA TYR A 11 29.03 -38.63 17.56
C TYR A 11 27.75 -39.33 17.99
N ASN A 12 27.61 -39.62 19.29
CA ASN A 12 26.44 -40.34 19.81
C ASN A 12 25.14 -39.52 19.70
N ASN A 13 25.23 -38.20 19.70
CA ASN A 13 24.09 -37.30 19.55
C ASN A 13 24.00 -36.64 18.16
N ALA A 14 24.78 -37.10 17.18
CA ALA A 14 24.87 -36.45 15.88
C ALA A 14 23.50 -36.35 15.20
N VAL A 15 22.69 -37.40 15.28
CA VAL A 15 21.32 -37.41 14.74
C VAL A 15 20.46 -36.33 15.41
N ALA A 16 20.46 -36.26 16.75
CA ALA A 16 19.68 -35.27 17.48
C ALA A 16 20.13 -33.83 17.18
N ILE A 17 21.44 -33.60 17.05
CA ILE A 17 22.01 -32.29 16.70
C ILE A 17 21.60 -31.89 15.28
N ILE A 18 21.71 -32.82 14.32
CA ILE A 18 21.30 -32.58 12.93
C ILE A 18 19.79 -32.30 12.88
N SER A 19 18.97 -33.09 13.58
CA SER A 19 17.52 -32.87 13.67
C SER A 19 17.18 -31.49 14.25
N LEU A 20 17.89 -31.06 15.29
CA LEU A 20 17.71 -29.73 15.87
C LEU A 20 18.08 -28.63 14.89
N ILE A 21 19.22 -28.74 14.19
CA ILE A 21 19.66 -27.77 13.19
C ILE A 21 18.62 -27.66 12.07
N VAL A 22 18.15 -28.81 11.54
CA VAL A 22 17.13 -28.85 10.49
C VAL A 22 15.83 -28.20 10.98
N ALA A 23 15.40 -28.47 12.21
CA ALA A 23 14.20 -27.85 12.79
C ALA A 23 14.33 -26.32 12.90
N VAL A 24 15.47 -25.81 13.34
CA VAL A 24 15.73 -24.36 13.44
C VAL A 24 15.73 -23.69 12.07
N ILE A 25 16.38 -24.30 11.07
CA ILE A 25 16.39 -23.79 9.70
C ILE A 25 14.98 -23.81 9.11
N ALA A 26 14.24 -24.89 9.29
CA ALA A 26 12.87 -25.02 8.79
C ALA A 26 11.94 -23.96 9.41
N LEU A 27 12.08 -23.70 10.71
CA LEU A 27 11.34 -22.65 11.39
C LEU A 27 11.68 -21.26 10.83
N ALA A 28 12.98 -20.94 10.71
CA ALA A 28 13.43 -19.65 10.20
C ALA A 28 12.91 -19.36 8.78
N VAL A 29 13.00 -20.35 7.87
CA VAL A 29 12.51 -20.23 6.49
C VAL A 29 10.98 -20.05 6.47
N ASN A 30 10.25 -20.81 7.28
CA ASN A 30 8.79 -20.68 7.36
C ASN A 30 8.35 -19.32 7.90
N THR A 31 9.00 -18.82 8.96
CA THR A 31 8.70 -17.49 9.52
C THR A 31 8.97 -16.39 8.52
N TRP A 32 10.15 -16.40 7.88
CA TRP A 32 10.48 -15.40 6.87
C TRP A 32 9.49 -15.40 5.69
N ARG A 33 9.14 -16.60 5.18
CA ARG A 33 8.17 -16.72 4.10
C ARG A 33 6.76 -16.23 4.50
N LEU A 34 6.37 -16.47 5.75
CA LEU A 34 5.09 -16.02 6.28
C LEU A 34 5.03 -14.49 6.34
N GLU A 35 6.07 -13.86 6.91
CA GLU A 35 6.16 -12.40 6.99
C GLU A 35 6.10 -11.74 5.61
N GLN A 36 6.78 -12.32 4.60
CA GLN A 36 6.70 -11.83 3.22
C GLN A 36 5.31 -11.96 2.62
N THR A 37 4.67 -13.12 2.79
CA THR A 37 3.29 -13.35 2.32
C THR A 37 2.31 -12.38 2.97
N GLU A 38 2.45 -12.14 4.27
CA GLU A 38 1.59 -11.23 5.02
C GLU A 38 1.79 -9.78 4.59
N ARG A 39 3.05 -9.34 4.43
CA ARG A 39 3.37 -8.03 3.86
C ARG A 39 2.75 -7.84 2.48
N ASN A 40 2.90 -8.83 1.59
CA ASN A 40 2.37 -8.74 0.23
C ASN A 40 0.84 -8.74 0.22
N ARG A 41 0.21 -9.47 1.14
CA ARG A 41 -1.25 -9.43 1.32
C ARG A 41 -1.72 -8.05 1.79
N ASN A 42 -1.04 -7.45 2.76
CA ASN A 42 -1.39 -6.13 3.30
C ASN A 42 -1.25 -5.03 2.24
N ILE A 43 -0.13 -5.03 1.49
CA ILE A 43 0.07 -4.08 0.37
C ILE A 43 -1.00 -4.28 -0.69
N ARG A 44 -1.34 -5.53 -1.05
CA ARG A 44 -2.37 -5.83 -2.05
C ARG A 44 -3.74 -5.31 -1.62
N GLN A 45 -4.14 -5.57 -0.38
CA GLN A 45 -5.41 -5.13 0.16
C GLN A 45 -5.49 -3.59 0.23
N ALA A 46 -4.46 -2.94 0.76
CA ALA A 46 -4.39 -1.48 0.79
C ALA A 46 -4.38 -0.87 -0.62
N GLY A 47 -3.66 -1.50 -1.56
CA GLY A 47 -3.57 -1.04 -2.94
C GLY A 47 -4.91 -1.08 -3.66
N PHE A 48 -5.68 -2.16 -3.54
CA PHE A 48 -7.02 -2.21 -4.13
C PHE A 48 -7.99 -1.22 -3.50
N GLU A 49 -7.94 -1.02 -2.18
CA GLU A 49 -8.76 -0.01 -1.52
C GLU A 49 -8.35 1.41 -1.97
N MET A 50 -7.06 1.67 -2.15
CA MET A 50 -6.55 2.93 -2.70
C MET A 50 -7.06 3.18 -4.13
N LEU A 51 -7.00 2.17 -5.02
CA LEU A 51 -7.51 2.29 -6.39
C LEU A 51 -9.01 2.58 -6.43
N LYS A 52 -9.78 1.96 -5.55
CA LYS A 52 -11.22 2.19 -5.41
C LYS A 52 -11.51 3.64 -4.98
N ASN A 53 -10.81 4.15 -3.96
CA ASN A 53 -10.98 5.52 -3.49
C ASN A 53 -10.51 6.56 -4.52
N LEU A 54 -9.43 6.29 -5.26
CA LEU A 54 -9.01 7.13 -6.41
C LEU A 54 -10.08 7.15 -7.51
N GLY A 55 -10.73 6.02 -7.79
CA GLY A 55 -11.87 5.95 -8.72
C GLY A 55 -13.08 6.76 -8.24
N GLY A 56 -13.39 6.70 -6.95
CA GLY A 56 -14.43 7.53 -6.33
C GLY A 56 -14.14 9.03 -6.45
N LEU A 57 -12.91 9.45 -6.14
CA LEU A 57 -12.49 10.84 -6.29
C LEU A 57 -12.58 11.30 -7.76
N GLN A 58 -12.19 10.45 -8.72
CA GLN A 58 -12.35 10.74 -10.14
C GLN A 58 -13.82 10.93 -10.53
N ALA A 59 -14.73 10.11 -9.98
CA ALA A 59 -16.17 10.26 -10.21
C ALA A 59 -16.71 11.58 -9.63
N VAL A 60 -16.21 12.04 -8.48
CA VAL A 60 -16.53 13.36 -7.91
C VAL A 60 -16.08 14.48 -8.84
N VAL A 61 -14.85 14.43 -9.35
CA VAL A 61 -14.35 15.43 -10.32
C VAL A 61 -15.24 15.48 -11.56
N ASN A 62 -15.55 14.32 -12.13
CA ASN A 62 -16.38 14.24 -13.34
C ASN A 62 -17.81 14.76 -13.06
N THR A 63 -18.41 14.37 -11.93
CA THR A 63 -19.73 14.85 -11.55
C THR A 63 -19.74 16.36 -11.36
N THR A 64 -18.70 16.92 -10.74
CA THR A 64 -18.55 18.37 -10.56
C THR A 64 -18.37 19.09 -11.90
N LEU A 65 -17.74 18.48 -12.90
CA LEU A 65 -17.57 19.11 -14.21
C LEU A 65 -18.86 19.12 -15.05
N TYR A 66 -19.64 18.04 -15.00
CA TYR A 66 -20.74 17.82 -15.94
C TYR A 66 -22.14 18.11 -15.39
N LYS A 67 -22.26 18.47 -14.10
CA LYS A 67 -23.56 18.72 -13.47
C LYS A 67 -23.96 20.19 -13.55
N ASP A 68 -25.22 20.45 -13.89
CA ASP A 68 -25.76 21.81 -14.04
C ASP A 68 -25.78 22.61 -12.72
N THR A 69 -25.86 21.92 -11.57
CA THR A 69 -25.88 22.53 -10.23
C THR A 69 -24.79 21.95 -9.35
N HIS A 70 -23.81 22.78 -9.04
CA HIS A 70 -22.69 22.47 -8.17
C HIS A 70 -23.10 22.66 -6.71
N SER A 71 -22.78 21.70 -5.84
CA SER A 71 -23.04 21.83 -4.41
C SER A 71 -21.75 21.75 -3.60
N LYS A 72 -21.81 22.19 -2.34
CA LYS A 72 -20.69 22.00 -1.40
C LYS A 72 -20.48 20.52 -1.04
N ILE A 73 -21.44 19.66 -1.35
CA ILE A 73 -21.42 18.23 -1.01
C ILE A 73 -20.34 17.52 -1.83
N GLU A 74 -20.22 17.79 -3.13
CA GLU A 74 -19.19 17.16 -3.98
C GLU A 74 -17.76 17.51 -3.51
N ALA A 75 -17.56 18.73 -3.01
CA ALA A 75 -16.27 19.14 -2.44
C ALA A 75 -15.92 18.38 -1.14
N ILE A 76 -16.92 18.18 -0.26
CA ILE A 76 -16.76 17.40 0.98
C ILE A 76 -16.50 15.94 0.65
N GLU A 77 -17.19 15.40 -0.34
CA GLU A 77 -17.03 14.01 -0.79
C GLU A 77 -15.61 13.76 -1.32
N GLY A 78 -15.04 14.69 -2.09
CA GLY A 78 -13.64 14.57 -2.52
C GLY A 78 -12.63 14.61 -1.36
N TRP A 79 -12.87 15.45 -0.34
CA TRP A 79 -12.05 15.44 0.88
C TRP A 79 -12.19 14.14 1.67
N ASN A 80 -13.38 13.53 1.69
CA ASN A 80 -13.60 12.23 2.33
C ASN A 80 -12.73 11.15 1.68
N TYR A 81 -12.71 11.06 0.34
CA TYR A 81 -11.84 10.12 -0.36
C TYR A 81 -10.36 10.34 -0.04
N ILE A 82 -9.90 11.60 0.01
CA ILE A 82 -8.51 11.91 0.37
C ILE A 82 -8.17 11.50 1.81
N ALA A 83 -9.09 11.71 2.75
CA ALA A 83 -8.92 11.28 4.14
C ALA A 83 -8.82 9.75 4.24
N MET A 84 -9.77 9.02 3.63
CA MET A 84 -9.75 7.56 3.61
C MET A 84 -8.45 7.00 3.01
N MET A 85 -7.99 7.59 1.91
CA MET A 85 -6.70 7.22 1.31
C MET A 85 -5.53 7.52 2.26
N SER A 86 -5.58 8.63 3.00
CA SER A 86 -4.50 9.03 3.93
C SER A 86 -4.36 8.06 5.10
N ASP A 87 -5.47 7.49 5.57
CA ASP A 87 -5.47 6.51 6.65
C ASP A 87 -4.79 5.19 6.26
N ILE A 88 -4.92 4.79 4.99
CA ILE A 88 -4.38 3.50 4.50
C ILE A 88 -3.01 3.61 3.82
N VAL A 89 -2.58 4.81 3.43
CA VAL A 89 -1.37 5.00 2.61
C VAL A 89 -0.09 4.55 3.31
N ILE A 90 -0.08 4.50 4.64
CA ILE A 90 1.06 4.03 5.44
C ILE A 90 1.46 2.58 5.15
N LEU A 91 0.52 1.78 4.64
CA LEU A 91 0.77 0.38 4.25
C LEU A 91 1.38 0.24 2.85
N LEU A 92 1.43 1.33 2.08
CA LEU A 92 1.90 1.33 0.70
C LEU A 92 3.34 1.84 0.60
N PRO A 93 4.18 1.23 -0.26
CA PRO A 93 5.54 1.69 -0.45
C PRO A 93 5.59 3.03 -1.21
N SER A 94 6.70 3.76 -1.08
CA SER A 94 6.97 4.90 -1.95
C SER A 94 6.98 4.50 -3.43
N PRO A 95 6.52 5.38 -4.34
CA PRO A 95 6.20 6.80 -4.11
C PRO A 95 4.72 7.09 -3.79
N VAL A 96 3.91 6.09 -3.39
CA VAL A 96 2.47 6.30 -3.18
C VAL A 96 2.15 7.35 -2.09
N PRO A 97 2.78 7.35 -0.91
CA PRO A 97 2.53 8.37 0.12
C PRO A 97 2.84 9.79 -0.34
N GLU A 98 3.91 9.98 -1.11
CA GLU A 98 4.30 11.27 -1.67
C GLU A 98 3.27 11.76 -2.70
N ASN A 99 2.83 10.87 -3.59
CA ASN A 99 1.84 11.19 -4.61
C ASN A 99 0.47 11.54 -4.00
N LEU A 100 0.06 10.85 -2.92
CA LEU A 100 -1.17 11.19 -2.21
C LEU A 100 -1.07 12.56 -1.51
N LYS A 101 0.07 12.90 -0.89
CA LYS A 101 0.27 14.24 -0.30
C LYS A 101 0.15 15.32 -1.37
N GLN A 102 0.73 15.08 -2.55
CA GLN A 102 0.63 16.01 -3.67
C GLN A 102 -0.81 16.09 -4.21
N LEU A 103 -1.54 14.98 -4.26
CA LEU A 103 -2.97 14.95 -4.59
C LEU A 103 -3.80 15.77 -3.61
N ALA A 104 -3.60 15.62 -2.32
CA ALA A 104 -4.28 16.42 -1.30
C ALA A 104 -4.00 17.93 -1.48
N LYS A 105 -2.75 18.29 -1.80
CA LYS A 105 -2.38 19.67 -2.09
C LYS A 105 -3.06 20.21 -3.34
N ILE A 106 -3.00 19.47 -4.46
CA ILE A 106 -3.64 19.88 -5.73
C ILE A 106 -5.15 20.00 -5.54
N TRP A 107 -5.77 19.04 -4.88
CA TRP A 107 -7.19 19.11 -4.52
C TRP A 107 -7.51 20.39 -3.76
N SER A 108 -6.75 20.69 -2.69
CA SER A 108 -6.97 21.88 -1.84
C SER A 108 -6.99 23.21 -2.62
N VAL A 109 -6.20 23.30 -3.69
CA VAL A 109 -6.08 24.49 -4.54
C VAL A 109 -7.20 24.54 -5.58
N HIS A 110 -7.54 23.40 -6.18
CA HIS A 110 -8.34 23.36 -7.41
C HIS A 110 -9.82 23.04 -7.20
N TRP A 111 -10.21 22.42 -6.07
CA TRP A 111 -11.58 21.90 -5.88
C TRP A 111 -12.68 22.95 -6.09
N LYS A 112 -12.45 24.20 -5.69
CA LYS A 112 -13.44 25.30 -5.83
C LYS A 112 -13.74 25.68 -7.28
N ASN A 113 -12.78 25.42 -8.18
CA ASN A 113 -12.81 25.88 -9.57
C ASN A 113 -12.96 24.72 -10.56
N LEU A 114 -13.31 23.51 -10.11
CA LEU A 114 -13.49 22.34 -10.98
C LEU A 114 -14.60 22.55 -12.02
N ALA A 115 -15.66 23.24 -11.62
CA ALA A 115 -16.81 23.59 -12.46
C ALA A 115 -16.47 24.53 -13.64
N THR A 116 -15.52 25.44 -13.41
CA THR A 116 -15.34 26.63 -14.26
C THR A 116 -13.99 26.69 -14.93
N ASN A 117 -13.05 25.83 -14.53
CA ASN A 117 -11.66 25.88 -14.99
C ASN A 117 -11.17 24.49 -15.42
N HIS A 118 -11.06 24.29 -16.74
CA HIS A 118 -10.54 23.07 -17.33
C HIS A 118 -9.10 22.74 -16.90
N ASN A 119 -8.27 23.75 -16.60
CA ASN A 119 -6.93 23.50 -16.06
C ASN A 119 -7.03 22.88 -14.66
N SER A 120 -7.94 23.36 -13.80
CA SER A 120 -8.16 22.76 -12.47
C SER A 120 -8.55 21.29 -12.54
N VAL A 121 -9.44 20.94 -13.48
CA VAL A 121 -9.82 19.55 -13.73
C VAL A 121 -8.62 18.73 -14.23
N SER A 122 -7.88 19.25 -15.22
CA SER A 122 -6.72 18.57 -15.78
C SER A 122 -5.64 18.30 -14.74
N GLN A 123 -5.33 19.27 -13.87
CA GLN A 123 -4.34 19.12 -12.80
C GLN A 123 -4.76 18.05 -11.78
N VAL A 124 -6.03 18.06 -11.36
CA VAL A 124 -6.53 17.04 -10.42
C VAL A 124 -6.52 15.65 -11.05
N ASN A 125 -7.04 15.50 -12.28
CA ASN A 125 -7.05 14.22 -12.99
C ASN A 125 -5.64 13.67 -13.21
N HIS A 126 -4.71 14.52 -13.65
CA HIS A 126 -3.32 14.12 -13.85
C HIS A 126 -2.70 13.59 -12.55
N GLN A 127 -2.97 14.24 -11.41
CA GLN A 127 -2.45 13.77 -10.13
C GLN A 127 -3.14 12.50 -9.63
N ILE A 128 -4.44 12.33 -9.90
CA ILE A 128 -5.15 11.07 -9.64
C ILE A 128 -4.51 9.94 -10.46
N ASP A 129 -4.27 10.15 -11.75
CA ASP A 129 -3.65 9.18 -12.65
C ASP A 129 -2.24 8.82 -12.20
N THR A 130 -1.43 9.82 -11.88
CA THR A 130 -0.06 9.65 -11.35
C THR A 130 -0.05 8.83 -10.05
N THR A 131 -1.02 9.08 -9.16
CA THR A 131 -1.15 8.31 -7.91
C THR A 131 -1.59 6.88 -8.21
N ARG A 132 -2.52 6.69 -9.16
CA ARG A 132 -2.99 5.37 -9.61
C ARG A 132 -1.87 4.53 -10.20
N GLU A 133 -1.05 5.12 -11.07
CA GLU A 133 0.10 4.46 -11.68
C GLU A 133 1.11 4.01 -10.62
N ALA A 134 1.41 4.85 -9.63
CA ALA A 134 2.29 4.47 -8.51
C ALA A 134 1.73 3.29 -7.71
N VAL A 135 0.41 3.25 -7.46
CA VAL A 135 -0.23 2.12 -6.78
C VAL A 135 -0.16 0.86 -7.63
N MET A 136 -0.45 0.95 -8.93
CA MET A 136 -0.34 -0.19 -9.85
C MET A 136 1.10 -0.73 -9.92
N HIS A 137 2.08 0.16 -9.94
CA HIS A 137 3.48 -0.22 -9.89
C HIS A 137 3.83 -0.95 -8.59
N ALA A 138 3.37 -0.47 -7.43
CA ALA A 138 3.55 -1.16 -6.16
C ALA A 138 2.93 -2.57 -6.14
N LEU A 139 1.76 -2.74 -6.76
CA LEU A 139 1.10 -4.05 -6.89
C LEU A 139 1.86 -5.00 -7.81
N ASN A 140 2.45 -4.51 -8.89
CA ASN A 140 3.22 -5.30 -9.84
C ASN A 140 4.57 -5.78 -9.27
N GLN A 141 5.04 -5.17 -8.18
CA GLN A 141 6.28 -5.56 -7.49
C GLN A 141 6.08 -6.61 -6.40
N LEU A 142 4.84 -7.07 -6.16
CA LEU A 142 4.55 -8.12 -5.18
C LEU A 142 4.95 -9.49 -5.73
N HIS A 143 5.64 -10.29 -4.92
CA HIS A 143 6.14 -11.62 -5.28
C HIS A 143 5.59 -12.73 -4.35
#